data_AF-A0AAU7CTN7-F1
#
_entry.id   AF-A0AAU7CTN7-F1
#
_cell.length_a   1.000
_cell.length_b   1.000
_cell.length_c   1.000
_cell.angle_alpha   90.00
_cell.angle_beta   90.00
_cell.angle_gamma   90.00
#
_symmetry.space_group_name_H-M   'P 1'
#
loop_
_entity.id
_entity.type
_entity.pdbx_description
1 polymer ?
#
loop_
_entity_poly.entity_id
_entity_poly.type
_entity_poly.pdbx_seq_one_letter_code
_entity_poly.pdbx_strand_id
1 'polypeptide(L)' 'MEDETLYDKDKFEKVLRRMIEMKPIPFKDAVAKPKLKKDGTLRKPNSVQKMDK' A
#
# COMPACT_ATOMS: atom_id res chain seq x y z
N MET A 1 -23.56 5.98 -20.70
CA MET A 1 -22.16 5.78 -21.11
C MET A 1 -21.68 4.64 -20.25
N GLU A 2 -21.48 3.47 -20.84
CA GLU A 2 -20.87 2.35 -20.13
C GLU A 2 -19.37 2.64 -20.12
N ASP A 3 -18.83 2.95 -18.94
CA ASP A 3 -17.40 3.11 -18.77
C ASP A 3 -16.75 1.73 -18.92
N GLU A 4 -16.39 1.37 -20.16
CA GLU A 4 -15.51 0.24 -20.45
C GLU A 4 -14.14 0.53 -19.85
N THR A 5 -14.00 0.21 -18.57
CA THR A 5 -12.72 0.19 -17.88
C THR A 5 -11.89 -0.95 -18.46
N LEU A 6 -11.09 -0.62 -19.47
CA LEU A 6 -10.14 -1.53 -20.09
C LEU A 6 -9.03 -1.81 -19.08
N TYR A 7 -9.24 -2.78 -18.21
CA TYR A 7 -8.28 -3.09 -17.16
C TYR A 7 -7.08 -3.83 -17.77
N ASP A 8 -5.89 -3.36 -17.41
CA ASP A 8 -4.64 -4.00 -17.78
C ASP A 8 -4.44 -5.26 -16.92
N LYS A 9 -4.56 -6.43 -17.57
CA LYS A 9 -4.46 -7.75 -16.93
C LYS A 9 -3.19 -7.92 -16.13
N ASP A 10 -2.05 -7.51 -16.70
CA ASP A 10 -0.74 -7.67 -16.07
C ASP A 10 -0.61 -6.80 -14.82
N LYS A 11 -1.14 -5.58 -14.87
CA LYS A 11 -1.16 -4.69 -13.70
C LYS A 11 -2.04 -5.25 -12.59
N PHE A 12 -3.20 -5.79 -12.94
CA PHE A 12 -4.09 -6.38 -11.95
C PHE A 12 -3.50 -7.64 -11.30
N GLU A 13 -2.91 -8.55 -12.09
CA GLU A 13 -2.23 -9.72 -11.55
C GLU A 13 -1.08 -9.36 -10.61
N LYS A 14 -0.28 -8.34 -10.96
CA LYS A 14 0.80 -7.84 -10.09
C LYS A 14 0.26 -7.30 -8.78
N VAL A 15 -0.86 -6.57 -8.80
CA VAL A 15 -1.51 -6.07 -7.59
C VAL A 15 -2.04 -7.22 -6.74
N LEU A 16 -2.69 -8.22 -7.34
CA LEU A 16 -3.19 -9.39 -6.62
C LEU A 16 -2.06 -10.18 -5.95
N ARG A 17 -0.98 -10.47 -6.68
CA ARG A 17 0.20 -11.16 -6.11
C ARG A 17 0.78 -10.38 -4.93
N ARG A 18 0.91 -9.07 -5.08
CA ARG A 18 1.37 -8.19 -4.00
C ARG A 18 0.43 -8.26 -2.78
N MET A 19 -0.89 -8.31 -2.99
CA MET A 19 -1.86 -8.44 -1.89
C MET A 19 -1.76 -9.79 -1.17
N ILE A 20 -1.52 -10.87 -1.90
CA ILE A 20 -1.32 -12.21 -1.32
C ILE A 20 -0.02 -12.27 -0.50
N GLU A 21 1.06 -11.67 -1.00
CA GLU A 21 2.36 -11.64 -0.33
C GLU A 21 2.42 -10.65 0.85
N MET A 22 1.50 -9.68 0.91
CA MET A 22 1.47 -8.71 2.00
C MET A 22 0.98 -9.35 3.30
N LYS A 23 1.75 -9.14 4.37
CA LYS A 23 1.30 -9.50 5.72
C LYS A 23 -0.01 -8.77 6.03
N PRO A 24 -1.02 -9.45 6.61
CA PRO A 24 -2.25 -8.81 7.00
C PRO A 24 -1.96 -7.64 7.94
N ILE A 25 -2.41 -6.45 7.55
CA ILE A 25 -2.24 -5.23 8.31
C ILE A 25 -3.48 -5.05 9.19
N PRO A 26 -3.35 -4.71 10.48
CA PRO A 26 -4.49 -4.35 11.31
C PRO A 26 -5.29 -3.22 10.67
N PHE A 27 -6.62 -3.31 10.69
CA PHE A 27 -7.52 -2.31 10.11
C PHE A 27 -7.18 -0.87 10.56
N LYS A 28 -6.84 -0.70 11.85
CA LYS A 28 -6.43 0.58 12.44
C LYS A 28 -5.23 1.22 11.73
N ASP A 29 -4.29 0.42 11.27
CA ASP A 29 -3.09 0.88 10.56
C ASP A 29 -3.38 1.10 9.06
N ALA A 30 -4.29 0.31 8.47
CA ALA A 30 -4.74 0.48 7.10
C ALA A 30 -5.54 1.78 6.88
N VAL A 31 -6.33 2.20 7.87
CA VAL A 31 -7.13 3.44 7.83
C VAL A 31 -6.48 4.61 8.59
N ALA A 32 -5.29 4.41 9.16
CA ALA A 32 -4.58 5.47 9.87
C ALA A 32 -4.26 6.61 8.90
N LYS A 33 -4.71 7.84 9.23
CA LYS A 33 -4.28 9.03 8.51
C LYS A 33 -2.75 9.12 8.58
N PRO A 34 -2.05 9.21 7.43
CA PRO A 34 -0.60 9.31 7.43
C PRO A 34 -0.16 10.49 8.29
N LYS A 35 0.68 10.23 9.29
CA LYS A 35 1.25 11.33 10.08
C LYS A 35 2.17 12.13 9.15
N LEU A 36 1.96 13.43 9.04
CA LEU A 36 2.83 14.31 8.28
C LEU A 36 4.02 14.76 9.14
N LYS A 37 5.15 15.02 8.51
CA LYS A 37 6.27 15.73 9.12
C LYS A 37 6.00 17.23 9.12
N LYS A 38 6.85 18.01 9.80
CA LYS A 38 6.73 19.47 9.89
C LYS A 38 6.81 20.19 8.53
N ASP A 39 7.48 19.56 7.57
CA ASP A 39 7.62 19.96 6.17
C ASP A 39 6.44 19.51 5.29
N GLY A 40 5.38 18.93 5.86
CA GLY A 40 4.19 18.51 5.12
C GLY A 40 4.36 17.20 4.33
N THR A 41 5.57 16.65 4.26
CA THR A 41 5.79 15.34 3.64
C THR A 41 5.28 14.22 4.53
N LEU A 42 4.83 13.12 3.91
CA LEU A 42 4.37 11.93 4.62
C LEU A 42 5.53 11.41 5.49
N ARG A 43 5.29 11.29 6.80
CA ARG A 43 6.21 10.58 7.68
C ARG A 43 6.10 9.12 7.28
N LYS A 44 7.10 8.64 6.54
CA LYS A 44 7.24 7.21 6.23
C LYS A 44 7.03 6.47 7.55
N PRO A 45 6.02 5.59 7.67
CA PRO A 45 6.00 4.69 8.81
C PRO A 45 7.36 4.01 8.81
N ASN A 46 8.01 3.92 9.98
CA ASN A 46 9.22 3.14 10.09
C ASN A 46 8.87 1.77 9.52
N SER A 47 9.36 1.48 8.32
CA SER A 47 9.19 0.20 7.68
C SER A 47 9.57 -0.83 8.73
N VAL A 48 8.63 -1.73 9.01
CA VAL A 48 8.83 -2.93 9.79
C VAL A 48 10.24 -3.44 9.50
N GLN A 49 11.08 -3.37 10.54
CA GLN A 49 12.37 -4.02 10.72
C GLN A 49 13.34 -3.96 9.53
N LYS A 50 14.46 -3.28 9.77
CA LYS A 50 15.74 -3.65 9.17
C LYS A 50 15.84 -5.18 9.27
N MET A 51 15.87 -5.86 8.13
CA MET A 51 16.33 -7.25 8.09
C MET A 51 17.80 -7.17 8.50
N ASP A 52 18.10 -7.63 9.71
CA ASP A 52 19.47 -7.80 10.14
C ASP A 52 20.16 -8.79 9.19
N LYS A 53 21.43 -8.44 8.95
CA LYS A 53 22.45 -8.91 8.02
C LYS A 53 22.41 -10.39 7.57
#